data_AF-A0A6A0ARA5-F1
#
_entry.id   AF-A0A6A0ARA5-F1
#
_cell.length_a   1.000
_cell.length_b   1.000
_cell.length_c   1.000
_cell.angle_alpha   90.00
_cell.angle_beta   90.00
_cell.angle_gamma   90.00
#
_symmetry.space_group_name_H-M   'P 1'
#
loop_
_entity.id
_entity.type
_entity.pdbx_description
1 polymer ?
#
loop_
_entity_poly.entity_id
_entity_poly.type
_entity_poly.pdbx_seq_one_letter_code
_entity_poly.pdbx_strand_id
1 'polypeptide(L)' 'MFKIQFRNPQGRLVTAQFHDPAEIRKLADKARREVPDASVCQLRIRQVAVDEASGDFVWADCTADFTR' A
#
# COMPACT_ATOMS: atom_id res chain seq x y z
N MET A 1 10.78 -3.75 -3.46
CA MET A 1 10.06 -4.13 -2.21
C MET A 1 8.91 -3.17 -2.01
N PHE A 2 7.77 -3.65 -1.53
CA PHE A 2 6.55 -2.88 -1.32
C PHE A 2 6.12 -2.93 0.14
N LYS A 3 5.45 -1.88 0.58
CA LYS A 3 4.79 -1.76 1.88
C LYS A 3 3.35 -1.34 1.67
N ILE A 4 2.42 -2.02 2.32
CA ILE A 4 1.00 -1.68 2.36
C ILE A 4 0.58 -1.36 3.79
N GLN A 5 -0.26 -0.36 3.95
CA GLN A 5 -0.86 0.07 5.21
C GLN A 5 -2.34 0.40 4.99
N PHE A 6 -3.22 -0.11 5.85
CA PHE A 6 -4.67 0.18 5.78
C PHE A 6 -5.34 -0.04 7.13
N ARG A 7 -6.54 0.51 7.31
CA ARG A 7 -7.44 0.23 8.43
C ARG A 7 -8.38 -0.91 8.07
N ASN A 8 -8.42 -1.95 8.89
CA ASN A 8 -9.35 -3.07 8.71
C ASN A 8 -10.75 -2.73 9.27
N PRO A 9 -11.76 -3.62 9.12
CA PRO A 9 -13.12 -3.37 9.64
C PRO A 9 -13.23 -3.15 11.14
N GLN A 10 -12.24 -3.59 11.92
CA GLN A 10 -12.18 -3.36 13.37
C GLN A 10 -11.56 -1.99 13.71
N GLY A 11 -11.26 -1.17 12.70
CA GLY A 11 -10.55 0.10 12.85
C GLY A 11 -9.07 -0.06 13.19
N ARG A 12 -8.50 -1.27 13.12
CA ARG A 12 -7.09 -1.52 13.44
C ARG A 12 -6.21 -1.22 12.25
N LEU A 13 -5.05 -0.61 12.51
CA LEU A 13 -4.04 -0.37 11.50
C LEU A 13 -3.28 -1.66 11.19
N VAL A 14 -3.36 -2.11 9.95
CA VAL A 14 -2.62 -3.25 9.41
C VAL A 14 -1.45 -2.72 8.59
N THR A 15 -0.28 -3.35 8.72
CA THR A 15 0.90 -3.05 7.90
C THR A 15 1.56 -4.35 7.48
N ALA A 16 1.94 -4.46 6.21
CA ALA A 16 2.66 -5.61 5.68
C ALA A 16 3.67 -5.19 4.60
N GLN A 17 4.65 -6.04 4.34
CA GLN A 17 5.69 -5.81 3.33
C GLN A 17 5.88 -7.06 2.48
N PHE A 18 5.99 -6.89 1.17
CA PHE A 18 6.18 -7.97 0.21
C PHE A 18 7.14 -7.54 -0.90
N HIS A 19 7.84 -8.51 -1.49
CA HIS A 19 8.64 -8.26 -2.69
C HIS A 19 7.77 -8.33 -3.97
N ASP A 20 6.72 -9.16 -3.94
CA ASP A 20 5.83 -9.39 -5.07
C ASP A 20 4.66 -8.37 -5.05
N PRO A 21 4.47 -7.57 -6.12
CA PRO A 21 3.32 -6.67 -6.24
C PRO A 21 1.97 -7.41 -6.29
N ALA A 22 1.93 -8.68 -6.69
CA ALA A 22 0.69 -9.46 -6.70
C ALA A 22 0.12 -9.67 -5.27
N GLU A 23 0.97 -9.87 -4.27
CA GLU A 23 0.55 -10.00 -2.87
C GLU A 23 0.00 -8.67 -2.32
N ILE A 24 0.62 -7.56 -2.71
CA ILE A 24 0.12 -6.22 -2.36
C ILE A 24 -1.25 -5.98 -2.99
N ARG A 25 -1.45 -6.37 -4.26
CA ARG A 25 -2.73 -6.26 -4.95
C ARG A 25 -3.83 -7.01 -4.22
N LYS A 26 -3.58 -8.28 -3.87
CA LYS A 26 -4.53 -9.12 -3.12
C LYS A 26 -4.95 -8.46 -1.81
N LEU A 27 -4.01 -7.89 -1.06
CA LEU A 27 -4.31 -7.20 0.20
C LEU A 27 -5.04 -5.88 0.00
N ALA A 28 -4.67 -5.09 -1.02
CA ALA A 28 -5.35 -3.86 -1.37
C ALA A 28 -6.82 -4.11 -1.74
N ASP A 29 -7.07 -5.13 -2.57
CA ASP A 29 -8.42 -5.53 -2.98
C ASP A 29 -9.24 -6.04 -1.80
N LYS A 30 -8.63 -6.85 -0.93
CA LYS A 30 -9.27 -7.30 0.31
C LYS A 30 -9.64 -6.12 1.21
N ALA A 31 -8.72 -5.18 1.43
CA ALA A 31 -8.95 -4.01 2.27
C ALA A 31 -10.08 -3.14 1.74
N ARG A 32 -10.14 -2.91 0.41
CA ARG A 32 -11.21 -2.15 -0.24
C ARG A 32 -12.56 -2.87 -0.19
N ARG A 33 -12.57 -4.20 -0.31
CA ARG A 33 -13.80 -4.99 -0.20
C ARG A 33 -14.35 -4.98 1.21
N GLU A 34 -13.48 -5.09 2.21
CA GLU A 34 -13.85 -5.13 3.63
C GLU A 34 -14.19 -3.74 4.18
N VAL A 35 -13.54 -2.68 3.67
CA VAL A 35 -13.77 -1.28 4.04
C VAL A 35 -13.84 -0.42 2.76
N PRO A 36 -15.03 -0.31 2.12
CA PRO A 36 -15.18 0.42 0.84
C PRO A 36 -15.00 1.92 0.94
N ASP A 37 -15.29 2.52 2.10
CA ASP A 37 -15.05 3.94 2.32
C ASP A 37 -13.54 4.20 2.42
N ALA A 38 -12.99 4.85 1.39
CA ALA A 38 -11.56 5.15 1.30
C ALA A 38 -11.08 6.08 2.44
N SER A 39 -11.95 6.95 2.97
CA SER A 39 -11.61 7.84 4.08
C SER A 39 -11.40 7.07 5.39
N VAL A 40 -12.11 5.95 5.55
CA VAL A 40 -11.99 5.03 6.69
C VAL A 40 -10.87 4.01 6.46
N CYS A 41 -10.79 3.42 5.26
CA CYS A 41 -9.79 2.41 4.91
C CYS A 41 -8.36 2.97 4.98
N GLN A 42 -8.16 4.25 4.62
CA GLN A 42 -6.86 4.92 4.69
C GLN A 42 -5.72 4.12 4.04
N LEU A 43 -6.03 3.44 2.93
CA LEU A 43 -5.09 2.59 2.20
C LEU A 43 -3.93 3.42 1.68
N ARG A 44 -2.70 2.97 1.96
CA ARG A 44 -1.45 3.55 1.46
C ARG A 44 -0.52 2.43 1.03
N ILE A 45 0.06 2.58 -0.15
CA ILE A 45 1.03 1.63 -0.69
C ILE A 45 2.26 2.40 -1.13
N ARG A 46 3.43 1.90 -0.74
CA ARG A 46 4.73 2.48 -1.09
C ARG A 46 5.66 1.43 -1.63
N GLN A 47 6.52 1.85 -2.55
CA GLN A 47 7.55 1.01 -3.14
C GLN A 47 8.93 1.61 -2.83
N VAL A 48 9.92 0.75 -2.58
CA VAL A 48 11.32 1.18 -2.60
C VAL A 48 11.70 1.50 -4.04
N ALA A 49 12.05 2.75 -4.28
CA ALA A 49 12.57 3.26 -5.55
C ALA A 49 13.96 3.90 -5.31
N VAL A 50 14.73 4.04 -6.38
CA VAL A 50 15.98 4.82 -6.34
C VAL A 50 15.64 6.24 -6.79
N ASP A 51 16.00 7.22 -5.98
CA ASP A 51 15.95 8.63 -6.36
C ASP A 51 17.08 8.91 -7.35
N GLU A 52 16.74 9.31 -8.58
CA GLU A 52 17.74 9.47 -9.65
C GLU A 52 18.68 10.66 -9.44
N ALA A 53 18.29 11.65 -8.62
CA ALA A 53 19.09 12.83 -8.35
C ALA A 53 20.20 12.57 -7.31
N SER A 54 19.89 11.80 -6.27
CA SER A 54 20.81 11.51 -5.16
C SER A 54 21.42 10.11 -5.22
N GLY A 55 20.78 9.17 -5.91
CA GLY A 55 21.11 7.74 -5.88
C GLY A 55 20.58 7.00 -4.64
N ASP A 56 19.82 7.69 -3.77
CA ASP A 56 19.33 7.12 -2.52
C ASP A 56 18.08 6.24 -2.71
N PHE A 57 17.92 5.25 -1.83
CA PHE A 57 16.69 4.46 -1.79
C PHE A 57 15.60 5.20 -1.00
N VAL A 58 14.47 5.46 -1.65
CA VAL A 58 13.33 6.16 -1.07
C VAL A 58 12.06 5.30 -1.09
N TRP A 59 11.14 5.57 -0.16
CA TRP A 59 9.79 4.99 -0.19
C TRP A 59 8.86 5.91 -0.98
N ALA A 60 8.67 5.62 -2.27
CA ALA A 60 7.77 6.35 -3.14
C ALA A 60 6.32 5.89 -2.95
N ASP A 61 5.36 6.82 -2.94
CA ASP A 61 3.93 6.47 -2.95
C ASP A 61 3.54 5.93 -4.33
N CYS A 62 2.92 4.75 -4.34
CA CYS A 62 2.39 4.13 -5.54
C CYS A 62 0.95 3.66 -5.33
N THR A 63 0.22 4.26 -4.39
CA THR A 63 -1.14 3.83 -4.02
C THR A 63 -2.07 3.81 -5.22
N ALA A 64 -1.98 4.83 -6.08
CA ALA A 64 -2.81 4.95 -7.28
C ALA A 64 -2.67 3.75 -8.23
N ASP A 65 -1.48 3.18 -8.38
CA ASP A 65 -1.23 2.02 -9.25
C ASP A 65 -1.95 0.78 -8.75
N PHE A 66 -2.26 0.73 -7.46
CA PHE A 66 -2.91 -0.38 -6.79
C PHE A 66 -4.42 -0.22 -6.63
N THR A 67 -4.95 0.99 -6.84
CA THR A 67 -6.37 1.31 -6.64
C THR A 67 -7.10 1.76 -7.91
N ARG A 68 -6.39 1.90 -9.02
CA ARG A 68 -6.96 2.26 -10.33
C ARG A 68 -7.91 1.21 -10.88
#